data_AF-A0AAX4I1C5-F1
#
_entry.id   AF-A0AAX4I1C5-F1
#
_cell.length_a   1.000
_cell.length_b   1.000
_cell.length_c   1.000
_cell.angle_alpha   90.00
_cell.angle_beta   90.00
_cell.angle_gamma   90.00
#
_symmetry.space_group_name_H-M   'P 1'
#
loop_
_entity.id
_entity.type
_entity.pdbx_description
1 polymer ?
#
loop_
_entity_poly.entity_id
_entity_poly.type
_entity_poly.pdbx_seq_one_letter_code
_entity_poly.pdbx_strand_id
1 'polypeptide(L)'
;MLITTVAWSFFAVYGLSLALPSHQSNGNFLEIRASKDVNPDAVTGTTCLDKNVKIDKHDLNVATLAICGGIQGAIQKCGGAPKSTTGQSGTAKFTLDPTVAGATINVSKGRWEGCIRAARATCPTGSFKSTCKGGASEGDIGFTLNSP
;
A
#
# COMPACT_ATOMS: atom_id res chain seq x y z
N MET A 1 22.38 82.96 -19.62
CA MET A 1 20.97 83.42 -19.77
C MET A 1 20.39 82.65 -20.94
N LEU A 2 19.20 82.06 -20.95
CA LEU A 2 18.16 81.78 -19.96
C LEU A 2 17.21 80.84 -20.76
N ILE A 3 16.82 79.69 -20.20
CA ILE A 3 15.44 79.13 -20.11
C ILE A 3 14.63 79.08 -21.44
N THR A 4 14.14 77.93 -21.94
CA THR A 4 12.80 77.40 -21.59
C THR A 4 12.51 75.98 -22.13
N THR A 5 12.02 75.13 -21.21
CA THR A 5 10.90 74.15 -21.30
C THR A 5 10.61 73.36 -22.58
N VAL A 6 10.59 72.02 -22.46
CA VAL A 6 9.48 71.17 -22.95
C VAL A 6 9.30 69.99 -21.97
N ALA A 7 8.11 69.92 -21.37
CA ALA A 7 7.61 68.79 -20.62
C ALA A 7 7.51 67.54 -21.50
N TRP A 8 7.38 66.34 -20.94
CA TRP A 8 6.30 65.40 -21.28
C TRP A 8 6.30 64.25 -20.27
N SER A 9 5.11 64.02 -19.76
CA SER A 9 4.78 63.17 -18.64
C SER A 9 5.12 61.71 -18.93
N PHE A 10 5.90 61.10 -18.04
CA PHE A 10 6.12 59.66 -18.01
C PHE A 10 4.81 58.95 -17.68
N PHE A 11 4.37 58.10 -18.61
CA PHE A 11 3.29 57.15 -18.38
C PHE A 11 3.65 56.22 -17.22
N ALA A 12 2.84 56.24 -16.17
CA ALA A 12 2.86 55.26 -15.10
C ALA A 12 2.33 53.92 -15.64
N VAL A 13 3.21 52.96 -15.90
CA VAL A 13 2.83 51.57 -16.15
C VAL A 13 2.65 50.90 -14.78
N TYR A 14 1.44 51.00 -14.23
CA TYR A 14 1.04 50.16 -13.10
C TYR A 14 0.72 48.74 -13.58
N GLY A 15 1.26 47.78 -12.84
CA GLY A 15 1.48 46.41 -13.27
C GLY A 15 0.25 45.58 -13.60
N LEU A 16 0.38 44.78 -14.66
CA LEU A 16 -0.40 43.56 -14.82
C LEU A 16 0.10 42.53 -13.79
N SER A 17 -0.61 42.37 -12.69
CA SER A 17 -0.56 41.13 -11.92
C SER A 17 -1.19 40.02 -12.76
N LEU A 18 -0.36 39.23 -13.43
CA LEU A 18 -0.77 37.94 -13.97
C LEU A 18 -1.11 37.02 -12.79
N ALA A 19 -2.39 36.90 -12.48
CA ALA A 19 -2.89 35.84 -11.61
C ALA A 19 -2.64 34.51 -12.32
N LEU A 20 -1.53 33.84 -11.98
CA LEU A 20 -1.33 32.45 -12.32
C LEU A 20 -2.45 31.64 -11.63
N PRO A 21 -3.20 30.79 -12.36
CA PRO A 21 -4.10 29.86 -11.70
C PRO A 21 -3.26 28.96 -10.79
N SER A 22 -3.52 29.04 -9.49
CA SER A 22 -3.01 28.10 -8.51
C SER A 22 -3.55 26.72 -8.88
N HIS A 23 -2.71 25.92 -9.54
CA HIS A 23 -2.98 24.50 -9.72
C HIS A 23 -2.97 23.85 -8.32
N GLN A 24 -4.14 23.78 -7.68
CA GLN A 24 -4.37 22.89 -6.55
C GLN A 24 -4.20 21.46 -7.08
N SER A 25 -2.99 20.93 -6.95
CA SER A 25 -2.74 19.51 -7.06
C SER A 25 -3.39 18.82 -5.87
N ASN A 26 -4.70 18.57 -5.99
CA ASN A 26 -5.43 17.72 -5.06
C ASN A 26 -4.77 16.34 -5.10
N GLY A 27 -4.22 15.91 -3.96
CA GLY A 27 -3.30 14.79 -3.79
C GLY A 27 -3.84 13.40 -4.10
N ASN A 28 -4.23 13.14 -5.36
CA ASN A 28 -4.76 11.84 -5.80
C ASN A 28 -3.84 11.08 -6.78
N PHE A 29 -2.63 11.56 -7.07
CA PHE A 29 -1.74 10.88 -8.01
C PHE A 29 -1.10 9.58 -7.44
N LEU A 30 -1.12 9.38 -6.11
CA LEU A 30 -0.53 8.20 -5.48
C LEU A 30 -1.45 6.97 -5.45
N GLU A 31 -2.72 7.10 -5.85
CA GLU A 31 -3.67 5.98 -5.83
C GLU A 31 -3.67 5.13 -7.12
N ILE A 32 -2.78 5.44 -8.08
CA ILE A 32 -2.76 4.83 -9.42
C ILE A 32 -2.10 3.43 -9.43
N ARG A 33 -1.47 2.96 -8.33
CA ARG A 33 -0.68 1.71 -8.35
C ARG A 33 -1.30 0.49 -7.65
N ALA A 34 -2.36 0.66 -6.87
CA ALA A 34 -2.97 -0.45 -6.14
C ALA A 34 -4.33 -0.82 -6.76
N SER A 35 -4.45 -2.06 -7.27
CA SER A 35 -5.75 -2.60 -7.66
C SER A 35 -6.70 -2.55 -6.46
N LYS A 36 -7.88 -1.94 -6.64
CA LYS A 36 -8.92 -1.85 -5.62
C LYS A 36 -9.90 -3.02 -5.69
N ASP A 37 -9.77 -3.87 -6.70
CA ASP A 37 -10.66 -4.99 -6.92
C ASP A 37 -10.46 -6.05 -5.84
N VAL A 38 -11.58 -6.54 -5.33
CA VAL A 38 -11.65 -7.60 -4.34
C VAL A 38 -12.14 -8.86 -5.03
N ASN A 39 -11.28 -9.88 -5.09
CA ASN A 39 -11.69 -11.23 -5.45
C ASN A 39 -11.92 -12.04 -4.17
N PRO A 40 -13.17 -12.31 -3.76
CA PRO A 40 -13.46 -13.06 -2.54
C PRO A 40 -12.89 -14.49 -2.59
N ASP A 41 -12.74 -15.07 -3.78
CA ASP A 41 -12.21 -16.41 -3.96
C ASP A 41 -10.69 -16.51 -3.82
N ALA A 42 -9.99 -15.38 -3.63
CA ALA A 42 -8.55 -15.36 -3.38
C ALA A 42 -8.17 -16.00 -2.03
N VAL A 43 -9.12 -16.10 -1.10
CA VAL A 43 -8.91 -16.69 0.23
C VAL A 43 -9.97 -17.72 0.61
N THR A 44 -9.66 -18.53 1.61
CA THR A 44 -10.60 -19.42 2.31
C THR A 44 -10.41 -19.34 3.82
N GLY A 45 -11.45 -19.71 4.58
CA GLY A 45 -11.34 -19.88 6.03
C GLY A 45 -11.05 -18.60 6.83
N THR A 46 -11.32 -17.41 6.27
CA THR A 46 -11.07 -16.14 6.96
C THR A 46 -11.87 -16.08 8.26
N THR A 47 -11.16 -15.93 9.37
CA THR A 47 -11.73 -15.84 10.72
C THR A 47 -11.18 -14.60 11.42
N CYS A 48 -12.05 -13.71 11.87
CA CYS A 48 -11.64 -12.55 12.66
C CYS A 48 -11.34 -13.02 14.08
N LEU A 49 -10.15 -12.73 14.59
CA LEU A 49 -9.67 -13.25 15.87
C LEU A 49 -10.02 -12.28 17.01
N ASP A 50 -9.56 -11.02 16.90
CA ASP A 50 -9.92 -9.95 17.82
C ASP A 50 -10.21 -8.67 17.03
N LYS A 51 -11.47 -8.26 17.03
CA LYS A 51 -11.97 -7.07 16.31
C LYS A 51 -11.55 -5.75 16.95
N ASN A 52 -11.06 -5.79 18.20
CA ASN A 52 -10.69 -4.61 18.98
C ASN A 52 -9.21 -4.24 18.84
N VAL A 53 -8.38 -5.14 18.29
CA VAL A 53 -6.99 -4.83 17.98
C VAL A 53 -6.93 -3.66 17.00
N LYS A 54 -6.23 -2.60 17.40
CA LYS A 54 -6.02 -1.42 16.56
C LYS A 54 -4.81 -1.67 15.68
N ILE A 55 -5.06 -1.96 14.41
CA ILE A 55 -4.04 -2.09 13.39
C ILE A 55 -4.10 -0.86 12.50
N ASP A 56 -3.03 -0.07 12.52
CA ASP A 56 -2.89 1.10 11.67
C ASP A 56 -2.80 0.70 10.18
N LYS A 57 -3.40 1.51 9.32
CA LYS A 57 -3.48 1.22 7.88
C LYS A 57 -2.12 1.36 7.20
N HIS A 58 -1.30 2.32 7.61
CA HIS A 58 0.05 2.47 7.09
C HIS A 58 0.90 1.27 7.50
N ASP A 59 0.87 0.90 8.77
CA ASP A 59 1.56 -0.29 9.29
C ASP A 59 1.13 -1.56 8.56
N LEU A 60 -0.17 -1.77 8.35
CA LEU A 60 -0.67 -2.93 7.60
C LEU A 60 -0.09 -2.99 6.18
N ASN A 61 -0.05 -1.86 5.48
CA ASN A 61 0.47 -1.80 4.11
C ASN A 61 1.97 -2.04 4.07
N VAL A 62 2.74 -1.53 5.04
CA VAL A 62 4.18 -1.79 5.12
C VAL A 62 4.45 -3.26 5.50
N ALA A 63 3.74 -3.79 6.51
CA ALA A 63 3.84 -5.20 6.92
C ALA A 63 3.48 -6.17 5.78
N THR A 64 2.48 -5.81 4.96
CA THR A 64 2.11 -6.53 3.74
C THR A 64 3.30 -6.66 2.78
N LEU A 65 4.08 -5.60 2.61
CA LEU A 65 5.23 -5.58 1.69
C LEU A 65 6.52 -6.13 2.31
N ALA A 66 6.58 -6.27 3.63
CA ALA A 66 7.78 -6.68 4.36
C ALA A 66 8.03 -8.20 4.38
N ILE A 67 7.08 -9.02 3.90
CA ILE A 67 7.26 -10.47 3.84
C ILE A 67 8.46 -10.85 2.94
N CYS A 68 9.10 -11.97 3.25
CA CYS A 68 10.25 -12.50 2.51
C CYS A 68 11.43 -11.54 2.40
N GLY A 69 11.61 -10.66 3.39
CA GLY A 69 12.64 -9.61 3.38
C GLY A 69 12.29 -8.40 2.51
N GLY A 70 11.09 -8.35 1.92
CA GLY A 70 10.60 -7.25 1.10
C GLY A 70 10.16 -7.68 -0.30
N ILE A 71 8.90 -7.41 -0.64
CA ILE A 71 8.30 -7.63 -1.98
C ILE A 71 7.83 -6.31 -2.60
N GLN A 72 8.77 -5.38 -2.71
CA GLN A 72 8.55 -4.01 -3.20
C GLN A 72 9.54 -3.61 -4.29
N GLY A 73 9.27 -2.50 -4.98
CA GLY A 73 10.14 -1.99 -6.03
C GLY A 73 10.26 -2.96 -7.21
N ALA A 74 11.48 -3.36 -7.58
CA ALA A 74 11.72 -4.35 -8.63
C ALA A 74 11.40 -5.79 -8.18
N ILE A 75 11.33 -6.05 -6.87
CA ILE A 75 11.01 -7.37 -6.32
C ILE A 75 9.49 -7.52 -6.30
N GLN A 76 8.98 -8.37 -7.18
CA GLN A 76 7.54 -8.60 -7.34
C GLN A 76 7.08 -9.99 -6.88
N LYS A 77 7.95 -10.73 -6.18
CA LYS A 77 7.66 -12.06 -5.60
C LYS A 77 8.49 -12.31 -4.36
N CYS A 78 7.98 -13.17 -3.49
CA CYS A 78 8.72 -13.68 -2.34
C CYS A 78 10.04 -14.32 -2.79
N GLY A 79 11.18 -13.81 -2.28
CA GLY A 79 12.51 -14.30 -2.59
C GLY A 79 12.93 -15.48 -1.70
N GLY A 80 13.82 -16.33 -2.20
CA GLY A 80 14.51 -17.35 -1.39
C GLY A 80 13.71 -18.62 -1.05
N ALA A 81 12.47 -18.76 -1.55
CA ALA A 81 11.59 -19.91 -1.30
C ALA A 81 11.58 -20.37 0.18
N PRO A 82 11.27 -19.48 1.13
CA PRO A 82 11.33 -19.83 2.54
C PRO A 82 10.16 -20.74 2.93
N LYS A 83 10.33 -21.55 3.98
CA LYS A 83 9.24 -22.38 4.55
C LYS A 83 8.29 -21.60 5.46
N SER A 84 8.69 -20.41 5.88
CA SER A 84 7.89 -19.50 6.69
C SER A 84 8.41 -18.08 6.47
N THR A 85 7.55 -17.10 6.61
CA THR A 85 8.00 -15.70 6.60
C THR A 85 7.14 -14.82 7.48
N THR A 86 7.69 -13.68 7.86
CA THR A 86 6.98 -12.66 8.62
C THR A 86 7.20 -11.31 7.94
N GLY A 87 6.14 -10.51 7.88
CA GLY A 87 6.21 -9.09 7.52
C GLY A 87 5.65 -8.27 8.67
N GLN A 88 6.39 -7.26 9.14
CA GLN A 88 6.00 -6.51 10.32
C GLN A 88 6.28 -5.02 10.14
N SER A 89 5.37 -4.18 10.65
CA SER A 89 5.54 -2.74 10.81
C SER A 89 4.63 -2.29 11.94
N GLY A 90 5.17 -1.56 12.92
CA GLY A 90 4.41 -0.99 14.04
C GLY A 90 3.36 -1.95 14.62
N THR A 91 2.10 -1.63 14.43
CA THR A 91 0.90 -2.33 14.92
C THR A 91 0.44 -3.54 14.09
N ALA A 92 1.17 -3.90 13.02
CA ALA A 92 0.81 -4.97 12.10
C ALA A 92 1.93 -6.01 11.97
N LYS A 93 1.59 -7.27 12.17
CA LYS A 93 2.47 -8.42 11.91
C LYS A 93 1.71 -9.51 11.15
N PHE A 94 2.21 -9.83 9.96
CA PHE A 94 1.83 -11.01 9.20
C PHE A 94 2.78 -12.15 9.46
N THR A 95 2.24 -13.35 9.67
CA THR A 95 3.00 -14.62 9.69
C THR A 95 2.39 -15.56 8.66
N LEU A 96 3.23 -16.16 7.82
CA LEU A 96 2.83 -16.97 6.66
C LEU A 96 3.55 -18.31 6.70
N ASP A 97 2.81 -19.38 6.46
CA ASP A 97 3.32 -20.74 6.35
C ASP A 97 2.58 -21.50 5.22
N PRO A 98 3.26 -22.29 4.38
CA PRO A 98 2.60 -23.19 3.45
C PRO A 98 1.69 -24.18 4.19
N THR A 99 0.53 -24.49 3.61
CA THR A 99 -0.40 -25.45 4.21
C THR A 99 0.06 -26.90 4.04
N VAL A 100 0.91 -27.17 3.05
CA VAL A 100 1.49 -28.48 2.78
C VAL A 100 2.86 -28.59 3.43
N ALA A 101 3.05 -29.64 4.23
CA ALA A 101 4.32 -29.88 4.91
C ALA A 101 5.47 -30.06 3.91
N GLY A 102 6.58 -29.37 4.12
CA GLY A 102 7.75 -29.42 3.25
C GLY A 102 7.71 -28.47 2.05
N ALA A 103 6.55 -27.89 1.73
CA ALA A 103 6.44 -26.85 0.71
C ALA A 103 7.14 -25.55 1.12
N THR A 104 7.32 -24.66 0.14
CA THR A 104 7.96 -23.34 0.30
C THR A 104 7.04 -22.24 -0.21
N ILE A 105 7.27 -21.00 0.22
CA ILE A 105 6.49 -19.84 -0.21
C ILE A 105 7.02 -19.35 -1.57
N ASN A 106 6.10 -19.20 -2.53
CA ASN A 106 6.34 -18.74 -3.90
C ASN A 106 5.21 -17.80 -4.36
N VAL A 107 4.88 -16.80 -3.53
CA VAL A 107 3.77 -15.86 -3.78
C VAL A 107 4.27 -14.60 -4.51
N SER A 108 3.50 -14.14 -5.51
CA SER A 108 3.74 -12.84 -6.14
C SER A 108 3.12 -11.71 -5.31
N LYS A 109 3.66 -10.49 -5.46
CA LYS A 109 3.14 -9.30 -4.78
C LYS A 109 1.63 -9.11 -5.02
N GLY A 110 1.21 -9.13 -6.28
CA GLY A 110 -0.20 -8.92 -6.64
C GLY A 110 -1.14 -9.98 -6.07
N ARG A 111 -0.72 -11.26 -6.02
CA ARG A 111 -1.51 -12.33 -5.39
C ARG A 111 -1.65 -12.08 -3.89
N TRP A 112 -0.54 -11.80 -3.22
CA TRP A 112 -0.52 -11.56 -1.79
C TRP A 112 -1.40 -10.38 -1.37
N GLU A 113 -1.25 -9.23 -2.04
CA GLU A 113 -2.10 -8.05 -1.80
C GLU A 113 -3.58 -8.36 -2.06
N GLY A 114 -3.89 -9.16 -3.09
CA GLY A 114 -5.24 -9.63 -3.36
C GLY A 114 -5.83 -10.47 -2.23
N CYS A 115 -5.05 -11.40 -1.68
CA CYS A 115 -5.46 -12.21 -0.53
C CYS A 115 -5.73 -11.36 0.71
N ILE A 116 -4.89 -10.35 0.99
CA ILE A 116 -5.13 -9.43 2.11
C ILE A 116 -6.39 -8.61 1.91
N ARG A 117 -6.63 -8.08 0.69
CA ARG A 117 -7.87 -7.36 0.37
C ARG A 117 -9.10 -8.24 0.59
N ALA A 118 -9.06 -9.50 0.11
CA ALA A 118 -10.15 -10.44 0.29
C ALA A 118 -10.39 -10.78 1.77
N ALA A 119 -9.33 -11.02 2.55
CA ALA A 119 -9.45 -11.26 3.98
C ALA A 119 -9.97 -10.03 4.75
N ARG A 120 -9.54 -8.81 4.38
CA ARG A 120 -10.04 -7.55 4.95
C ARG A 120 -11.49 -7.24 4.56
N ALA A 121 -11.97 -7.75 3.43
CA ALA A 121 -13.39 -7.66 3.11
C ALA A 121 -14.26 -8.47 4.09
N THR A 122 -13.75 -9.58 4.64
CA THR A 122 -14.41 -10.35 5.71
C THR A 122 -14.15 -9.78 7.11
N CYS A 123 -12.93 -9.32 7.38
CA CYS A 123 -12.51 -8.76 8.67
C CYS A 123 -11.97 -7.33 8.50
N PRO A 124 -12.86 -6.32 8.39
CA PRO A 124 -12.46 -4.94 8.09
C PRO A 124 -11.52 -4.31 9.11
N THR A 125 -11.65 -4.72 10.38
CA THR A 125 -10.82 -4.26 11.50
C THR A 125 -10.26 -5.45 12.27
N GLY A 126 -9.32 -5.19 13.18
CA GLY A 126 -8.79 -6.21 14.08
C GLY A 126 -7.80 -7.17 13.43
N SER A 127 -7.44 -8.19 14.21
CA SER A 127 -6.65 -9.34 13.82
C SER A 127 -7.50 -10.42 13.14
N PHE A 128 -6.87 -11.22 12.29
CA PHE A 128 -7.55 -12.32 11.62
C PHE A 128 -6.57 -13.42 11.22
N LYS A 129 -7.11 -14.60 10.93
CA LYS A 129 -6.40 -15.67 10.19
C LYS A 129 -7.14 -16.00 8.92
N SER A 130 -6.43 -16.44 7.89
CA SER A 130 -7.00 -16.83 6.61
C SER A 130 -6.04 -17.74 5.84
N THR A 131 -6.51 -18.31 4.73
CA THR A 131 -5.69 -19.09 3.79
C THR A 131 -5.75 -18.44 2.42
N CYS A 132 -4.60 -18.06 1.87
CA CYS A 132 -4.46 -17.52 0.53
C CYS A 132 -4.33 -18.67 -0.47
N LYS A 133 -5.21 -18.72 -1.48
CA LYS A 133 -5.18 -19.81 -2.47
C LYS A 133 -3.94 -19.72 -3.35
N GLY A 134 -3.19 -20.81 -3.42
CA GLY A 134 -1.90 -20.92 -4.08
C GLY A 134 -0.80 -20.11 -3.38
N GLY A 135 0.26 -19.82 -4.13
CA GLY A 135 1.38 -19.02 -3.62
C GLY A 135 2.38 -19.81 -2.78
N ALA A 136 2.15 -21.10 -2.54
CA ALA A 136 3.20 -22.03 -2.13
C ALA A 136 3.74 -22.82 -3.35
N SER A 137 4.87 -23.49 -3.20
CA SER A 137 5.39 -24.45 -4.19
C SER A 137 4.46 -25.64 -4.37
N GLU A 138 3.71 -25.98 -3.32
CA GLU A 138 2.62 -26.93 -3.33
C GLU A 138 1.54 -26.46 -2.35
N GLY A 139 0.27 -26.49 -2.78
CA GLY A 139 -0.86 -26.05 -1.98
C GLY A 139 -0.96 -24.53 -1.80
N ASP A 140 -1.45 -24.13 -0.63
CA ASP A 140 -1.85 -22.77 -0.29
C ASP A 140 -0.91 -22.16 0.76
N ILE A 141 -1.14 -20.89 1.11
CA ILE A 141 -0.46 -20.23 2.24
C ILE A 141 -1.47 -19.94 3.35
N GLY A 142 -1.28 -20.53 4.51
CA GLY A 142 -1.93 -20.09 5.74
C GLY A 142 -1.28 -18.81 6.26
N PHE A 143 -2.08 -17.85 6.71
CA PHE A 143 -1.54 -16.61 7.27
C PHE A 143 -2.38 -16.01 8.39
N THR A 144 -1.70 -15.29 9.29
CA THR A 144 -2.32 -14.55 10.39
C THR A 144 -1.87 -13.10 10.38
N LEU A 145 -2.79 -12.18 10.65
CA LEU A 145 -2.50 -10.79 10.98
C LEU A 145 -2.77 -10.56 12.46
N ASN A 146 -1.77 -10.12 13.22
CA ASN A 146 -1.89 -9.75 14.62
C ASN A 146 -1.20 -8.41 14.90
N SER A 147 -1.44 -7.82 16.08
CA SER A 147 -0.53 -6.82 16.64
C SER A 147 0.63 -7.56 17.32
N PRO A 148 1.89 -7.21 17.01
CA PRO A 148 3.05 -7.75 17.72
C PRO A 148 3.11 -7.33 19.19
#